data_AF-A0A662AT97-F1
#
_entry.id   AF-A0A662AT97-F1
#
_cell.length_a   1.000
_cell.length_b   1.000
_cell.length_c   1.000
_cell.angle_alpha   90.00
_cell.angle_beta   90.00
_cell.angle_gamma   90.00
#
_symmetry.space_group_name_H-M   'P 1'
#
loop_
_entity.id
_entity.type
_entity.pdbx_description
1 polymer ?
#
loop_
_entity_poly.entity_id
_entity_poly.type
_entity_poly.pdbx_seq_one_letter_code
_entity_poly.pdbx_strand_id
1 'polypeptide(L)'
;MKVYLFLLFLVVQFFTINAKAQNVFPIYSDSAKWSVAEWYWYDVWTKKYQYDYDTTFCGHTYSKITISPYMSSAYFRSDSLRTYFRYGSNCLDKEYLIYDFSLNVGDKVYPGYEVNLPGFSDTLLFRLESVDTLIYMGVDRIRFKMRYYINYPYDTSYYRIMYWLKGIGSLMHPFYSLKCMQDGCESHYDLLCYDSLGVQLYQDMVYNTCDTTTIGIDVPQNKVGFRVYPNPIVDYFNVFVENQANYSEIELIIYDIQVREVKRICLNNLKNRNIVDVHGLKSGVYFVSLFLSGKLLGTKKIVVMEER
;
A
#
# COMPACT_ATOMS: atom_id res chain seq x y z
N MET A 1 -8.84 -31.12 -39.98
CA MET A 1 -8.00 -31.17 -38.76
C MET A 1 -6.99 -30.01 -38.64
N LYS A 2 -6.32 -29.59 -39.73
CA LYS A 2 -5.33 -28.48 -39.69
C LYS A 2 -5.92 -27.08 -39.43
N VAL A 3 -7.18 -26.83 -39.80
CA VAL A 3 -7.84 -25.51 -39.62
C VAL A 3 -8.24 -25.24 -38.16
N TYR A 4 -8.70 -26.28 -37.45
CA TYR A 4 -9.06 -26.17 -36.03
C TYR A 4 -7.84 -25.94 -35.12
N LEU A 5 -6.67 -26.48 -35.49
CA LEU A 5 -5.42 -26.26 -34.75
C LEU A 5 -4.93 -24.81 -34.87
N PHE A 6 -5.17 -24.16 -36.02
CA PHE A 6 -4.77 -22.76 -36.27
C PHE A 6 -5.70 -21.77 -35.55
N LEU A 7 -7.00 -22.06 -35.49
CA LEU A 7 -7.98 -21.31 -34.70
C LEU A 7 -7.71 -21.41 -33.19
N LEU A 8 -7.28 -22.58 -32.70
CA LEU A 8 -6.90 -22.73 -31.29
C LEU A 8 -5.66 -21.89 -30.93
N PHE A 9 -4.69 -21.77 -31.84
CA PHE A 9 -3.50 -20.95 -31.63
C PHE A 9 -3.81 -19.44 -31.61
N LEU A 10 -4.77 -18.99 -32.44
CA LEU A 10 -5.23 -17.59 -32.48
C LEU A 10 -6.06 -17.19 -31.25
N VAL A 11 -6.83 -18.11 -30.68
CA VAL A 11 -7.60 -17.86 -29.44
C VAL A 11 -6.68 -17.81 -28.21
N VAL A 12 -5.60 -18.59 -28.18
CA VAL A 12 -4.61 -18.54 -27.09
C VAL A 12 -3.81 -17.22 -27.09
N GLN A 13 -3.58 -16.60 -28.26
CA GLN A 13 -2.92 -15.29 -28.33
C GLN A 13 -3.79 -14.11 -27.84
N PHE A 14 -5.11 -14.25 -27.82
CA PHE A 14 -6.01 -13.23 -27.27
C PHE A 14 -6.23 -13.34 -25.75
N PHE A 15 -5.73 -14.40 -25.12
CA PHE A 15 -5.80 -14.61 -23.67
C PHE A 15 -4.47 -14.37 -22.94
N THR A 16 -3.56 -13.55 -23.50
CA THR A 16 -2.58 -12.86 -22.64
C THR A 16 -3.30 -11.72 -21.94
N ILE A 17 -4.15 -12.06 -20.98
CA ILE A 17 -4.60 -11.12 -19.96
C ILE A 17 -3.30 -10.61 -19.33
N ASN A 18 -3.01 -9.33 -19.51
CA ASN A 18 -1.97 -8.63 -18.79
C ASN A 18 -2.34 -8.71 -17.30
N ALA A 19 -1.98 -9.81 -16.65
CA ALA A 19 -1.95 -9.91 -15.21
C ALA A 19 -0.89 -8.90 -14.79
N LYS A 20 -1.31 -7.65 -14.53
CA LYS A 20 -0.48 -6.69 -13.82
C LYS A 20 -0.17 -7.36 -12.49
N ALA A 21 1.08 -7.81 -12.34
CA ALA A 21 1.59 -8.20 -11.05
C ALA A 21 1.32 -7.05 -10.09
N GLN A 22 0.80 -7.36 -8.90
CA GLN A 22 0.61 -6.35 -7.86
C GLN A 22 1.92 -5.61 -7.62
N ASN A 23 1.83 -4.29 -7.46
CA ASN A 23 2.99 -3.49 -7.14
C ASN A 23 3.59 -3.97 -5.81
N VAL A 24 4.90 -4.14 -5.78
CA VAL A 24 5.60 -4.58 -4.57
C VAL A 24 5.72 -3.48 -3.50
N PHE A 25 5.39 -2.25 -3.88
CA PHE A 25 5.20 -1.11 -3.01
C PHE A 25 4.07 -0.23 -3.59
N PRO A 26 3.23 0.39 -2.74
CA PRO A 26 2.05 1.11 -3.22
C PRO A 26 2.37 2.26 -4.18
N ILE A 27 1.40 2.60 -5.02
CA ILE A 27 1.42 3.77 -5.91
C ILE A 27 0.29 4.74 -5.55
N TYR A 28 0.28 5.92 -6.15
CA TYR A 28 -0.72 6.96 -5.86
C TYR A 28 -2.16 6.47 -6.04
N SER A 29 -2.44 5.71 -7.10
CA SER A 29 -3.80 5.18 -7.37
C SER A 29 -4.32 4.26 -6.25
N ASP A 30 -3.44 3.69 -5.43
CA ASP A 30 -3.82 2.83 -4.31
C ASP A 30 -4.37 3.64 -3.13
N SER A 31 -4.33 4.98 -3.20
CA SER A 31 -4.69 5.91 -2.12
C SER A 31 -4.08 5.51 -0.78
N ALA A 32 -2.83 5.08 -0.84
CA ALA A 32 -2.10 4.50 0.28
C ALA A 32 -1.85 5.55 1.38
N LYS A 33 -2.08 5.14 2.63
CA LYS A 33 -1.82 5.95 3.81
C LYS A 33 -1.04 5.14 4.83
N TRP A 34 0.01 5.73 5.38
CA TRP A 34 0.80 5.14 6.46
C TRP A 34 0.72 6.03 7.69
N SER A 35 0.36 5.44 8.83
CA SER A 35 0.54 6.06 10.14
C SER A 35 1.82 5.54 10.75
N VAL A 36 2.74 6.43 11.08
CA VAL A 36 4.04 6.09 11.66
C VAL A 36 4.22 6.85 12.96
N ALA A 37 4.56 6.14 14.03
CA ALA A 37 5.04 6.75 15.26
C ALA A 37 6.46 7.26 15.02
N GLU A 38 6.68 8.52 15.34
CA GLU A 38 8.00 9.13 15.35
C GLU A 38 8.28 9.53 16.80
N TRP A 39 9.30 8.90 17.36
CA TRP A 39 9.84 9.16 18.68
C TRP A 39 11.00 10.12 18.54
N TYR A 40 11.04 11.13 19.40
CA TYR A 40 12.18 12.00 19.56
C TYR A 40 12.42 12.18 21.06
N TRP A 41 13.53 11.67 21.56
CA TRP A 41 13.77 11.55 23.00
C TRP A 41 12.64 10.80 23.74
N TYR A 42 11.85 11.52 24.55
CA TYR A 42 10.74 10.96 25.33
C TYR A 42 9.37 11.28 24.72
N ASP A 43 9.33 12.11 23.68
CA ASP A 43 8.09 12.52 23.02
C ASP A 43 7.81 11.60 21.84
N VAL A 44 6.52 11.33 21.64
CA VAL A 44 6.04 10.53 20.50
C VAL A 44 4.85 11.21 19.86
N TRP A 45 4.86 11.26 18.54
CA TRP A 45 3.72 11.72 17.75
C TRP A 45 3.52 10.81 16.55
N THR A 46 2.29 10.81 16.04
CA THR A 46 1.96 10.08 14.82
C THR A 46 2.07 11.00 13.61
N LYS A 47 2.92 10.63 12.65
CA LYS A 47 2.96 11.23 11.31
C LYS A 47 2.18 10.37 10.34
N LYS A 48 1.38 11.03 9.50
CA LYS A 48 0.64 10.39 8.41
C LYS A 48 1.29 10.72 7.09
N TYR A 49 1.54 9.69 6.30
CA TYR A 49 2.14 9.79 4.98
C TYR A 49 1.14 9.33 3.93
N GLN A 50 1.12 10.00 2.79
CA GLN A 50 0.35 9.62 1.60
C GLN A 50 1.02 10.21 0.37
N TYR A 51 0.79 9.62 -0.79
CA TYR A 51 1.22 10.22 -2.05
C TYR A 51 0.37 11.44 -2.41
N ASP A 52 0.99 12.43 -3.04
CA ASP A 52 0.34 13.67 -3.48
C ASP A 52 -0.33 13.48 -4.84
N TYR A 53 0.44 12.95 -5.82
CA TYR A 53 0.01 12.70 -7.20
C TYR A 53 1.03 11.83 -7.94
N ASP A 54 0.64 11.28 -9.10
CA ASP A 54 1.56 10.67 -10.06
C ASP A 54 2.09 11.68 -11.08
N THR A 55 3.36 11.55 -11.47
CA THR A 55 3.99 12.34 -12.53
C THR A 55 4.92 11.48 -13.38
N THR A 56 5.18 11.89 -14.62
CA THR A 56 6.01 11.13 -15.58
C THR A 56 7.21 11.95 -15.99
N PHE A 57 8.40 11.37 -15.83
CA PHE A 57 9.67 11.95 -16.29
C PHE A 57 10.72 10.83 -16.45
N CYS A 58 11.77 11.06 -17.22
CA CYS A 58 12.81 10.06 -17.54
C CYS A 58 12.25 8.71 -18.07
N GLY A 59 11.11 8.74 -18.78
CA GLY A 59 10.48 7.53 -19.33
C GLY A 59 9.71 6.67 -18.32
N HIS A 60 9.56 7.10 -17.07
CA HIS A 60 8.85 6.36 -16.03
C HIS A 60 7.80 7.22 -15.32
N THR A 61 6.75 6.58 -14.82
CA THR A 61 5.75 7.20 -13.94
C THR A 61 6.14 6.97 -12.49
N TYR A 62 6.09 8.03 -11.69
CA TYR A 62 6.42 8.04 -10.28
C TYR A 62 5.28 8.63 -9.45
N SER A 63 5.04 8.04 -8.29
CA SER A 63 4.19 8.60 -7.25
C SER A 63 5.00 9.54 -6.38
N LYS A 64 4.61 10.81 -6.35
CA LYS A 64 5.28 11.86 -5.56
C LYS A 64 4.76 11.85 -4.13
N ILE A 65 5.66 11.98 -3.17
CA ILE A 65 5.36 12.25 -1.77
C ILE A 65 6.11 13.49 -1.29
N THR A 66 5.45 14.33 -0.50
CA THR A 66 6.07 15.45 0.20
C THR A 66 6.26 15.09 1.68
N ILE A 67 7.51 15.13 2.17
CA ILE A 67 7.83 14.85 3.57
C ILE A 67 8.10 16.16 4.32
N SER A 68 7.22 16.45 5.28
CA SER A 68 7.33 17.58 6.23
C SER A 68 8.32 17.25 7.37
N PRO A 69 9.10 18.21 7.91
CA PRO A 69 8.95 19.68 7.82
C PRO A 69 9.79 20.41 6.75
N TYR A 70 10.78 19.78 6.12
CA TYR A 70 11.70 20.48 5.21
C TYR A 70 11.27 20.51 3.72
N MET A 71 10.01 20.17 3.43
CA MET A 71 9.43 20.15 2.07
C MET A 71 10.28 19.37 1.04
N SER A 72 10.99 18.33 1.47
CA SER A 72 11.68 17.44 0.54
C SER A 72 10.63 16.58 -0.17
N SER A 73 10.52 16.77 -1.48
CA SER A 73 9.73 15.88 -2.34
C SER A 73 10.58 14.66 -2.69
N ALA A 74 9.94 13.50 -2.77
CA ALA A 74 10.54 12.31 -3.33
C ALA A 74 9.54 11.63 -4.28
N TYR A 75 10.08 10.92 -5.27
CA TYR A 75 9.33 10.31 -6.36
C TYR A 75 9.62 8.81 -6.32
N PHE A 76 8.60 8.01 -6.08
CA PHE A 76 8.72 6.55 -5.95
C PHE A 76 8.12 5.86 -7.16
N ARG A 77 8.75 4.77 -7.59
CA ARG A 77 8.17 3.87 -8.59
C ARG A 77 8.52 2.43 -8.25
N SER A 78 7.68 1.51 -8.69
CA SER A 78 7.99 0.09 -8.68
C SER A 78 8.19 -0.39 -10.12
N ASP A 79 9.17 -1.26 -10.30
CA ASP A 79 9.41 -1.97 -11.56
C ASP A 79 9.65 -3.45 -11.23
N SER A 80 8.69 -4.28 -11.67
CA SER A 80 8.62 -5.69 -11.30
C SER A 80 8.66 -5.88 -9.77
N LEU A 81 9.67 -6.58 -9.25
CA LEU A 81 9.86 -6.89 -7.84
C LEU A 81 10.73 -5.86 -7.09
N ARG A 82 11.05 -4.72 -7.71
CA ARG A 82 11.90 -3.68 -7.12
C ARG A 82 11.19 -2.36 -7.03
N THR A 83 11.53 -1.58 -6.01
CA THR A 83 11.05 -0.21 -5.81
C THR A 83 12.23 0.74 -5.77
N TYR A 84 12.08 1.85 -6.46
CA TYR A 84 13.08 2.89 -6.62
C TYR A 84 12.54 4.25 -6.19
N PHE A 85 13.45 5.17 -5.86
CA PHE A 85 13.09 6.55 -5.60
C PHE A 85 14.14 7.58 -6.06
N ARG A 86 13.68 8.83 -6.19
CA ARG A 86 14.46 10.01 -6.57
C ARG A 86 14.02 11.22 -5.76
N TYR A 87 14.91 12.21 -5.55
CA TYR A 87 14.57 13.50 -4.91
C TYR A 87 14.11 14.58 -5.89
N GLY A 88 14.45 14.42 -7.16
CA GLY A 88 14.21 15.40 -8.21
C GLY A 88 13.72 14.75 -9.50
N SER A 89 13.18 15.60 -10.36
CA SER A 89 12.77 15.24 -11.71
C SER A 89 13.90 15.33 -12.74
N ASN A 90 15.09 15.80 -12.35
CA ASN A 90 16.26 15.85 -13.23
C ASN A 90 16.77 14.43 -13.49
N CYS A 91 16.78 14.01 -14.76
CA CYS A 91 17.16 12.66 -15.18
C CYS A 91 18.63 12.32 -14.96
N LEU A 92 19.50 13.32 -14.80
CA LEU A 92 20.91 13.12 -14.49
C LEU A 92 21.14 12.75 -13.02
N ASP A 93 20.17 13.03 -12.14
CA ASP A 93 20.27 12.66 -10.74
C ASP A 93 20.19 11.13 -10.58
N LYS A 94 20.86 10.62 -9.57
CA LYS A 94 20.86 9.20 -9.25
C LYS A 94 19.47 8.75 -8.79
N GLU A 95 19.06 7.60 -9.29
CA GLU A 95 17.91 6.87 -8.78
C GLU A 95 18.38 5.78 -7.82
N TYR A 96 17.70 5.65 -6.69
CA TYR A 96 18.09 4.75 -5.62
C TYR A 96 17.11 3.60 -5.53
N LEU A 97 17.62 2.39 -5.36
CA LEU A 97 16.82 1.24 -4.93
C LEU A 97 16.40 1.46 -3.47
N ILE A 98 15.15 1.15 -3.11
CA ILE A 98 14.70 1.11 -1.71
C ILE A 98 14.25 -0.29 -1.29
N TYR A 99 13.54 -1.01 -2.17
CA TYR A 99 13.10 -2.38 -1.88
C TYR A 99 13.45 -3.31 -3.04
N ASP A 100 13.91 -4.52 -2.73
CA ASP A 100 14.08 -5.60 -3.70
C ASP A 100 13.48 -6.90 -3.14
N PHE A 101 12.34 -7.30 -3.69
CA PHE A 101 11.62 -8.52 -3.33
C PHE A 101 11.94 -9.68 -4.28
N SER A 102 12.98 -9.57 -5.11
CA SER A 102 13.52 -10.66 -5.94
C SER A 102 14.64 -11.45 -5.26
N LEU A 103 15.07 -11.01 -4.07
CA LEU A 103 16.19 -11.58 -3.33
C LEU A 103 15.88 -12.99 -2.80
N ASN A 104 16.91 -13.84 -2.81
CA ASN A 104 16.94 -15.11 -2.09
C ASN A 104 17.66 -14.96 -0.75
N VAL A 105 17.38 -15.87 0.18
CA VAL A 105 18.04 -15.88 1.50
C VAL A 105 19.56 -15.94 1.33
N GLY A 106 20.26 -15.02 1.99
CA GLY A 106 21.71 -14.86 1.91
C GLY A 106 22.19 -13.79 0.93
N ASP A 107 21.34 -13.36 -0.01
CA ASP A 107 21.64 -12.32 -0.99
C ASP A 107 21.91 -10.97 -0.33
N LYS A 108 22.70 -10.15 -1.02
CA LYS A 108 23.09 -8.81 -0.61
C LYS A 108 22.47 -7.78 -1.54
N VAL A 109 22.08 -6.64 -0.99
CA VAL A 109 21.52 -5.51 -1.74
C VAL A 109 21.97 -4.18 -1.12
N TYR A 110 22.02 -3.13 -1.93
CA TYR A 110 22.53 -1.81 -1.54
C TYR A 110 21.44 -0.73 -1.75
N PRO A 111 20.38 -0.71 -0.93
CA PRO A 111 19.36 0.33 -1.03
C PRO A 111 19.92 1.68 -0.59
N GLY A 112 19.33 2.76 -1.12
CA GLY A 112 19.56 4.11 -0.65
C GLY A 112 19.23 4.21 0.83
N TYR A 113 20.13 4.78 1.61
CA TYR A 113 19.99 4.90 3.05
C TYR A 113 20.47 6.28 3.46
N GLU A 114 19.57 7.08 4.07
CA GLU A 114 19.90 8.43 4.55
C GLU A 114 20.53 9.35 3.50
N VAL A 115 20.20 9.12 2.22
CA VAL A 115 20.83 9.75 1.04
C VAL A 115 20.70 11.27 0.97
N ASN A 116 19.90 11.89 1.84
CA ASN A 116 19.75 13.35 1.95
C ASN A 116 20.58 13.98 3.08
N LEU A 117 21.28 13.17 3.87
CA LEU A 117 22.00 13.64 5.04
C LEU A 117 23.50 13.74 4.73
N PRO A 118 24.17 14.83 5.12
CA PRO A 118 25.61 15.00 4.91
C PRO A 118 26.42 13.90 5.60
N GLY A 119 27.41 13.34 4.91
CA GLY A 119 28.36 12.38 5.48
C GLY A 119 27.92 10.91 5.43
N PHE A 120 26.78 10.60 4.84
CA PHE A 120 26.29 9.22 4.72
C PHE A 120 26.53 8.64 3.33
N SER A 121 26.72 7.31 3.29
CA SER A 121 26.87 6.59 2.03
C SER A 121 25.56 6.65 1.25
N ASP A 122 25.65 6.95 -0.05
CA ASP A 122 24.55 6.84 -1.00
C ASP A 122 23.75 5.52 -0.92
N THR A 123 24.36 4.45 -0.42
CA THR A 123 23.73 3.12 -0.27
C THR A 123 24.34 2.34 0.88
N LEU A 124 23.53 1.60 1.65
CA LEU A 124 23.99 0.76 2.77
C LEU A 124 23.87 -0.74 2.45
N LEU A 125 24.77 -1.57 2.98
CA LEU A 125 24.68 -3.02 2.77
C LEU A 125 23.53 -3.64 3.59
N PHE A 126 22.59 -4.24 2.89
CA PHE A 126 21.53 -5.08 3.43
C PHE A 126 21.75 -6.54 2.99
N ARG A 127 21.39 -7.48 3.86
CA ARG A 127 21.42 -8.92 3.59
C ARG A 127 20.10 -9.55 4.00
N LEU A 128 19.51 -10.35 3.11
CA LEU A 128 18.29 -11.07 3.44
C LEU A 128 18.60 -12.27 4.34
N GLU A 129 18.04 -12.32 5.54
CA GLU A 129 18.22 -13.44 6.48
C GLU A 129 17.17 -14.53 6.32
N SER A 130 15.91 -14.14 6.13
CA SER A 130 14.79 -15.06 6.05
C SER A 130 13.59 -14.39 5.37
N VAL A 131 12.75 -15.23 4.78
CA VAL A 131 11.45 -14.84 4.22
C VAL A 131 10.38 -15.69 4.89
N ASP A 132 9.35 -15.04 5.42
CA ASP A 132 8.18 -15.70 5.99
C ASP A 132 6.88 -15.06 5.49
N THR A 133 5.75 -15.70 5.79
CA THR A 133 4.41 -15.19 5.45
C THR A 133 3.62 -15.03 6.73
N LEU A 134 3.00 -13.88 6.91
CA LEU A 134 2.17 -13.53 8.07
C LEU A 134 0.77 -13.13 7.61
N ILE A 135 -0.21 -13.29 8.49
CA ILE A 135 -1.59 -12.86 8.23
C ILE A 135 -1.83 -11.55 8.98
N TYR A 136 -2.05 -10.46 8.26
CA TYR A 136 -2.48 -9.18 8.83
C TYR A 136 -3.87 -8.83 8.33
N MET A 137 -4.82 -8.61 9.23
CA MET A 137 -6.20 -8.26 8.89
C MET A 137 -6.88 -9.27 7.92
N GLY A 138 -6.47 -10.54 7.98
CA GLY A 138 -6.94 -11.61 7.09
C GLY A 138 -6.24 -11.68 5.73
N VAL A 139 -5.19 -10.88 5.50
CA VAL A 139 -4.40 -10.84 4.26
C VAL A 139 -3.03 -11.47 4.48
N ASP A 140 -2.65 -12.42 3.63
CA ASP A 140 -1.29 -12.97 3.60
C ASP A 140 -0.28 -11.91 3.15
N ARG A 141 0.79 -11.75 3.91
CA ARG A 141 1.87 -10.79 3.68
C ARG A 141 3.21 -11.48 3.73
N ILE A 142 3.94 -11.40 2.62
CA ILE A 142 5.33 -11.86 2.56
C ILE A 142 6.21 -10.83 3.25
N ARG A 143 6.98 -11.28 4.23
CA ARG A 143 7.89 -10.47 5.03
C ARG A 143 9.33 -10.91 4.81
N PHE A 144 10.19 -9.92 4.58
CA PHE A 144 11.62 -10.10 4.42
C PHE A 144 12.30 -9.57 5.68
N LYS A 145 13.10 -10.42 6.34
CA LYS A 145 13.94 -10.01 7.47
C LYS A 145 15.30 -9.60 6.94
N MET A 146 15.56 -8.30 6.93
CA MET A 146 16.79 -7.73 6.40
C MET A 146 17.75 -7.37 7.51
N ARG A 147 18.97 -7.91 7.46
CA ARG A 147 20.10 -7.46 8.28
C ARG A 147 20.81 -6.32 7.56
N TYR A 148 21.09 -5.22 8.24
CA TYR A 148 21.87 -4.10 7.67
C TYR A 148 22.97 -3.61 8.61
N TYR A 149 24.02 -3.01 8.03
CA TYR A 149 25.27 -2.67 8.72
C TYR A 149 25.53 -1.16 8.62
N ILE A 150 25.31 -0.42 9.70
CA ILE A 150 25.40 1.06 9.71
C ILE A 150 26.83 1.55 9.42
N ASN A 151 27.84 0.87 9.98
CA ASN A 151 29.24 1.30 9.89
C ASN A 151 30.04 0.58 8.80
N TYR A 152 29.36 0.02 7.80
CA TYR A 152 30.03 -0.68 6.70
C TYR A 152 30.84 0.29 5.81
N PRO A 153 32.06 -0.07 5.34
CA PRO A 153 32.76 -1.35 5.51
C PRO A 153 33.66 -1.43 6.76
N TYR A 154 33.72 -0.37 7.57
CA TYR A 154 34.67 -0.24 8.67
C TYR A 154 34.36 -1.18 9.84
N ASP A 155 33.08 -1.42 10.13
CA ASP A 155 32.64 -2.33 11.18
C ASP A 155 31.44 -3.17 10.72
N THR A 156 31.59 -4.49 10.84
CA THR A 156 30.56 -5.49 10.49
C THR A 156 30.03 -6.24 11.72
N SER A 157 30.54 -5.94 12.92
CA SER A 157 30.09 -6.52 14.17
C SER A 157 28.79 -5.88 14.65
N TYR A 158 28.57 -4.61 14.35
CA TYR A 158 27.33 -3.90 14.64
C TYR A 158 26.35 -3.99 13.46
N TYR A 159 25.24 -4.69 13.67
CA TYR A 159 24.16 -4.82 12.68
C TYR A 159 22.79 -4.58 13.32
N ARG A 160 21.83 -4.21 12.47
CA ARG A 160 20.42 -4.04 12.83
C ARG A 160 19.52 -4.86 11.92
N ILE A 161 18.26 -5.01 12.33
CA ILE A 161 17.24 -5.72 11.57
C ILE A 161 16.16 -4.74 11.12
N MET A 162 15.74 -4.86 9.87
CA MET A 162 14.58 -4.17 9.32
C MET A 162 13.67 -5.21 8.66
N TYR A 163 12.38 -5.14 8.91
CA TYR A 163 11.40 -6.00 8.26
C TYR A 163 10.75 -5.26 7.10
N TRP A 164 10.81 -5.84 5.89
CA TRP A 164 10.11 -5.32 4.73
C TRP A 164 8.88 -6.18 4.44
N LEU A 165 7.71 -5.57 4.39
CA LEU A 165 6.47 -6.21 3.96
C LEU A 165 6.17 -5.88 2.51
N LYS A 166 5.99 -6.92 1.68
CA LYS A 166 5.60 -6.77 0.28
C LYS A 166 4.24 -6.06 0.19
N GLY A 167 4.20 -4.98 -0.60
CA GLY A 167 3.03 -4.13 -0.80
C GLY A 167 2.79 -3.10 0.31
N ILE A 168 3.69 -2.94 1.29
CA ILE A 168 3.55 -1.96 2.39
C ILE A 168 4.84 -1.16 2.60
N GLY A 169 6.00 -1.82 2.49
CA GLY A 169 7.32 -1.24 2.80
C GLY A 169 7.88 -1.73 4.13
N SER A 170 8.83 -0.98 4.69
CA SER A 170 9.45 -1.28 5.98
C SER A 170 8.48 -1.06 7.15
N LEU A 171 8.51 -1.98 8.12
CA LEU A 171 7.79 -1.86 9.39
C LEU A 171 8.39 -0.81 10.33
N MET A 172 9.62 -0.35 10.07
CA MET A 172 10.23 0.74 10.82
C MET A 172 9.78 2.08 10.24
N HIS A 173 9.99 2.29 8.94
CA HIS A 173 9.48 3.46 8.22
C HIS A 173 9.37 3.16 6.73
N PRO A 174 8.20 3.30 6.07
CA PRO A 174 7.99 2.94 4.66
C PRO A 174 8.87 3.74 3.69
N PHE A 175 9.36 4.90 4.12
CA PHE A 175 10.29 5.77 3.39
C PHE A 175 11.62 5.97 4.14
N TYR A 176 12.13 4.92 4.80
CA TYR A 176 13.31 5.01 5.67
C TYR A 176 14.54 5.65 5.00
N SER A 177 14.70 5.52 3.69
CA SER A 177 15.80 6.17 2.94
C SER A 177 15.79 7.70 3.01
N LEU A 178 14.65 8.29 3.39
CA LEU A 178 14.42 9.72 3.50
C LEU A 178 14.44 10.20 4.96
N LYS A 179 14.75 9.30 5.91
CA LYS A 179 14.71 9.56 7.36
C LYS A 179 16.06 9.22 7.98
N CYS A 180 16.37 9.89 9.08
CA CYS A 180 17.55 9.65 9.89
C CYS A 180 17.25 8.49 10.84
N MET A 181 17.87 7.33 10.65
CA MET A 181 17.58 6.08 11.36
C MET A 181 18.73 5.59 12.25
N GLN A 182 19.82 6.35 12.35
CA GLN A 182 20.99 6.05 13.17
C GLN A 182 20.86 6.54 14.61
N ASP A 183 21.75 6.05 15.48
CA ASP A 183 21.78 6.40 16.89
C ASP A 183 21.98 7.91 17.13
N GLY A 184 22.74 8.60 16.26
CA GLY A 184 22.94 10.05 16.35
C GLY A 184 21.72 10.90 15.97
N CYS A 185 20.66 10.28 15.44
CA CYS A 185 19.45 10.99 15.04
C CYS A 185 18.49 11.24 16.21
N GLU A 186 18.70 10.54 17.34
CA GLU A 186 17.83 10.59 18.53
C GLU A 186 16.35 10.33 18.21
N SER A 187 16.11 9.68 17.07
CA SER A 187 14.80 9.47 16.49
C SER A 187 14.56 7.98 16.27
N HIS A 188 13.37 7.51 16.62
CA HIS A 188 12.94 6.14 16.37
C HIS A 188 11.59 6.13 15.65
N TYR A 189 11.36 5.10 14.84
CA TYR A 189 10.18 5.03 13.98
C TYR A 189 9.56 3.64 14.01
N ASP A 190 8.24 3.61 14.14
CA ASP A 190 7.45 2.38 14.02
C ASP A 190 6.25 2.62 13.09
N LEU A 191 6.06 1.75 12.10
CA LEU A 191 4.83 1.75 11.32
C LEU A 191 3.69 1.23 12.20
N LEU A 192 2.72 2.10 12.49
CA LEU A 192 1.54 1.76 13.30
C LEU A 192 0.47 1.10 12.45
N CYS A 193 0.16 1.71 11.30
CA CYS A 193 -0.91 1.24 10.42
C CYS A 193 -0.60 1.56 8.97
N TYR A 194 -1.20 0.75 8.10
CA TYR A 194 -1.26 1.03 6.68
C TYR A 194 -2.66 0.78 6.13
N ASP A 195 -3.16 1.77 5.41
CA ASP A 195 -4.42 1.73 4.70
C ASP A 195 -4.19 1.82 3.19
N SER A 196 -5.03 1.15 2.41
CA SER A 196 -5.14 1.35 0.96
C SER A 196 -6.61 1.42 0.59
N LEU A 197 -6.97 2.38 -0.28
CA LEU A 197 -8.36 2.66 -0.66
C LEU A 197 -9.32 2.77 0.55
N GLY A 198 -8.84 3.32 1.67
CA GLY A 198 -9.62 3.49 2.90
C GLY A 198 -9.88 2.20 3.69
N VAL A 199 -9.21 1.09 3.34
CA VAL A 199 -9.23 -0.16 4.10
C VAL A 199 -7.92 -0.32 4.85
N GLN A 200 -8.01 -0.61 6.14
CA GLN A 200 -6.86 -0.96 6.95
C GLN A 200 -6.36 -2.37 6.62
N LEU A 201 -5.11 -2.44 6.17
CA LEU A 201 -4.48 -3.67 5.69
C LEU A 201 -3.30 -4.12 6.56
N TYR A 202 -2.87 -3.27 7.49
CA TYR A 202 -1.87 -3.59 8.49
C TYR A 202 -2.11 -2.77 9.76
N GLN A 203 -1.80 -3.39 10.88
CA GLN A 203 -1.77 -2.76 12.19
C GLN A 203 -0.65 -3.40 13.01
N ASP A 204 0.11 -2.56 13.69
CA ASP A 204 1.10 -3.01 14.65
C ASP A 204 0.41 -3.69 15.84
N MET A 205 0.96 -4.84 16.24
CA MET A 205 0.38 -5.69 17.27
C MET A 205 0.58 -5.14 18.69
N VAL A 206 1.53 -4.22 18.87
CA VAL A 206 1.86 -3.62 20.17
C VAL A 206 0.99 -2.39 20.40
N TYR A 207 0.88 -1.50 19.40
CA TYR A 207 0.22 -0.20 19.61
C TYR A 207 -1.32 -0.25 19.56
N ASN A 208 -1.95 -1.27 18.97
CA ASN A 208 -3.42 -1.46 18.90
C ASN A 208 -4.25 -0.25 18.39
N THR A 209 -3.61 0.84 17.98
CA THR A 209 -4.20 2.05 17.40
C THR A 209 -3.29 2.58 16.28
N CYS A 210 -3.86 3.35 15.35
CA CYS A 210 -3.12 4.02 14.28
C CYS A 210 -2.63 5.42 14.66
N ASP A 211 -2.62 5.70 15.96
CA ASP A 211 -2.33 6.99 16.55
C ASP A 211 -1.76 6.79 17.96
N THR A 212 -0.68 7.50 18.26
CA THR A 212 0.01 7.49 19.56
C THR A 212 -0.66 8.42 20.57
N THR A 213 -1.62 9.24 20.11
CA THR A 213 -2.35 10.16 20.99
C THR A 213 -3.48 9.41 21.71
N THR A 214 -3.24 9.01 22.97
CA THR A 214 -4.32 8.62 23.89
C THR A 214 -5.09 9.88 24.32
N ILE A 215 -6.03 10.34 23.50
CA ILE A 215 -7.05 11.28 23.96
C ILE A 215 -8.40 10.57 23.83
N GLY A 216 -8.95 10.18 24.97
CA GLY A 216 -10.33 9.77 25.06
C GLY A 216 -11.22 10.92 24.60
N ILE A 217 -12.10 10.62 23.64
CA ILE A 217 -13.27 11.34 23.09
C ILE A 217 -13.15 11.29 21.56
N ASP A 218 -13.80 10.28 20.98
CA ASP A 218 -14.22 10.33 19.57
C ASP A 218 -15.08 11.58 19.40
N VAL A 219 -14.54 12.61 18.76
CA VAL A 219 -15.36 13.69 18.22
C VAL A 219 -16.08 13.08 17.02
N PRO A 220 -17.42 12.95 17.03
CA PRO A 220 -18.13 12.41 15.89
C PRO A 220 -18.06 13.46 14.79
N GLN A 221 -17.06 13.34 13.90
CA GLN A 221 -17.17 13.99 12.62
C GLN A 221 -18.39 13.41 11.94
N ASN A 222 -19.30 14.26 11.49
CA ASN A 222 -20.41 13.93 10.60
C ASN A 222 -19.85 13.42 9.26
N LYS A 223 -19.23 12.24 9.28
CA LYS A 223 -18.80 11.52 8.09
C LYS A 223 -20.06 10.93 7.49
N VAL A 224 -20.43 11.43 6.32
CA VAL A 224 -21.40 10.78 5.43
C VAL A 224 -20.89 9.35 5.20
N GLY A 225 -21.55 8.37 5.84
CA GLY A 225 -21.19 6.97 5.77
C GLY A 225 -22.04 6.22 4.74
N PHE A 226 -21.64 4.99 4.43
CA PHE A 226 -22.53 4.05 3.75
C PHE A 226 -22.41 2.66 4.40
N ARG A 227 -23.44 1.84 4.19
CA ARG A 227 -23.59 0.49 4.73
C ARG A 227 -23.83 -0.48 3.58
N VAL A 228 -23.31 -1.69 3.74
CA VAL A 228 -23.53 -2.82 2.84
C VAL A 228 -24.12 -3.97 3.64
N TYR A 229 -25.21 -4.56 3.16
CA TYR A 229 -25.89 -5.67 3.86
C TYR A 229 -26.70 -6.56 2.89
N PRO A 230 -26.86 -7.86 3.17
CA PRO A 230 -26.28 -8.59 4.30
C PRO A 230 -24.76 -8.76 4.17
N ASN A 231 -24.11 -9.14 5.26
CA ASN A 231 -22.74 -9.64 5.27
C ASN A 231 -22.67 -10.74 6.34
N PRO A 232 -22.38 -12.02 6.00
CA PRO A 232 -22.00 -12.54 4.68
C PRO A 232 -23.05 -12.43 3.57
N ILE A 233 -22.60 -12.50 2.31
CA ILE A 233 -23.39 -12.36 1.08
C ILE A 233 -23.37 -13.69 0.34
N VAL A 234 -24.54 -14.12 -0.15
CA VAL A 234 -24.66 -15.28 -1.04
C VAL A 234 -24.87 -14.79 -2.48
N ASP A 235 -26.01 -14.15 -2.74
CA ASP A 235 -26.36 -13.75 -4.12
C ASP A 235 -26.19 -12.25 -4.38
N TYR A 236 -26.61 -11.42 -3.43
CA TYR A 236 -26.61 -9.98 -3.59
C TYR A 236 -26.47 -9.23 -2.26
N PHE A 237 -25.99 -8.00 -2.33
CA PHE A 237 -26.03 -7.06 -1.21
C PHE A 237 -26.69 -5.75 -1.60
N ASN A 238 -27.14 -5.03 -0.58
CA ASN A 238 -27.74 -3.72 -0.70
C ASN A 238 -26.73 -2.67 -0.25
N VAL A 239 -26.73 -1.54 -0.93
CA VAL A 239 -25.92 -0.35 -0.57
C VAL A 239 -26.86 0.72 -0.04
N PHE A 240 -26.55 1.24 1.15
CA PHE A 240 -27.29 2.34 1.76
C PHE A 240 -26.33 3.47 2.12
N VAL A 241 -26.61 4.69 1.68
CA VAL A 241 -25.79 5.88 1.96
C VAL A 241 -26.53 6.77 2.95
N GLU A 242 -25.85 7.12 4.05
CA GLU A 242 -26.36 8.03 5.07
C GLU A 242 -26.31 9.46 4.52
N ASN A 243 -27.33 10.29 4.80
CA ASN A 243 -27.50 11.63 4.21
C ASN A 243 -27.59 11.63 2.68
N GLN A 244 -28.81 11.37 2.18
CA GLN A 244 -29.15 11.34 0.75
C GLN A 244 -29.09 12.74 0.10
N ALA A 245 -27.90 13.20 -0.27
CA ALA A 245 -27.76 14.31 -1.22
C ALA A 245 -27.92 13.81 -2.67
N ASN A 246 -28.31 14.71 -3.57
CA ASN A 246 -28.39 14.41 -5.00
C ASN A 246 -26.97 14.40 -5.60
N TYR A 247 -26.34 13.23 -5.66
CA TYR A 247 -25.08 13.02 -6.36
C TYR A 247 -25.35 12.67 -7.83
N SER A 248 -24.61 13.30 -8.76
CA SER A 248 -24.77 13.11 -10.20
C SER A 248 -24.12 11.82 -10.72
N GLU A 249 -23.07 11.36 -10.04
CA GLU A 249 -22.27 10.21 -10.42
C GLU A 249 -21.96 9.41 -9.16
N ILE A 250 -22.46 8.18 -9.10
CA ILE A 250 -22.18 7.26 -8.00
C ILE A 250 -21.58 6.01 -8.60
N GLU A 251 -20.37 5.67 -8.18
CA GLU A 251 -19.69 4.46 -8.62
C GLU A 251 -19.42 3.56 -7.43
N LEU A 252 -19.73 2.29 -7.59
CA LEU A 252 -19.36 1.25 -6.66
C LEU A 252 -18.35 0.33 -7.33
N ILE A 253 -17.22 0.14 -6.67
CA ILE A 253 -16.15 -0.73 -7.15
C ILE A 253 -15.91 -1.82 -6.12
N ILE A 254 -15.91 -3.07 -6.57
CA ILE A 254 -15.58 -4.23 -5.76
C ILE A 254 -14.16 -4.63 -6.10
N TYR A 255 -13.35 -4.78 -5.05
CA TYR A 255 -11.97 -5.26 -5.11
C TYR A 255 -11.86 -6.61 -4.42
N ASP A 256 -11.00 -7.48 -4.93
CA ASP A 256 -10.59 -8.67 -4.18
C ASP A 256 -9.58 -8.31 -3.06
N ILE A 257 -9.14 -9.32 -2.31
CA ILE A 257 -8.17 -9.16 -1.22
C ILE A 257 -6.79 -8.67 -1.70
N GLN A 258 -6.53 -8.78 -3.00
CA GLN A 258 -5.35 -8.28 -3.68
C GLN A 258 -5.51 -6.83 -4.20
N VAL A 259 -6.62 -6.16 -3.86
CA VAL A 259 -6.98 -4.80 -4.30
C VAL A 259 -7.11 -4.72 -5.84
N ARG A 260 -7.39 -5.83 -6.51
CA ARG A 260 -7.70 -5.84 -7.94
C ARG A 260 -9.17 -5.57 -8.13
N GLU A 261 -9.51 -4.65 -9.02
CA GLU A 261 -10.90 -4.39 -9.41
C GLU A 261 -11.49 -5.65 -10.04
N VAL A 262 -12.51 -6.22 -9.38
CA VAL A 262 -13.23 -7.40 -9.87
C VAL A 262 -14.60 -7.05 -10.45
N LYS A 263 -15.17 -5.91 -10.05
CA LYS A 263 -16.46 -5.43 -10.56
C LYS A 263 -16.61 -3.92 -10.37
N ARG A 264 -17.18 -3.22 -11.34
CA ARG A 264 -17.53 -1.80 -11.26
C ARG A 264 -18.98 -1.60 -11.68
N ILE A 265 -19.69 -0.75 -10.94
CA ILE A 265 -21.12 -0.54 -11.07
C ILE A 265 -21.41 0.95 -10.95
N CYS A 266 -22.03 1.53 -11.97
CA CYS A 266 -22.54 2.90 -11.92
C CYS A 266 -23.97 2.88 -11.39
N LEU A 267 -24.23 3.61 -10.31
CA LEU A 267 -25.55 3.72 -9.69
C LEU A 267 -26.20 5.05 -10.10
N ASN A 268 -27.42 4.97 -10.65
CA ASN A 268 -28.12 6.15 -11.17
C ASN A 268 -28.85 6.96 -10.08
N ASN A 269 -29.13 6.37 -8.90
CA ASN A 269 -29.83 7.04 -7.79
C ASN A 269 -29.65 6.29 -6.45
N LEU A 270 -29.36 7.01 -5.35
CA LEU A 270 -29.24 6.47 -3.99
C LEU A 270 -30.55 6.46 -3.17
N LYS A 271 -31.67 6.94 -3.74
CA LYS A 271 -32.98 6.97 -3.06
C LYS A 271 -33.66 5.61 -2.96
N ASN A 272 -33.31 4.67 -3.85
CA ASN A 272 -33.87 3.32 -3.87
C ASN A 272 -32.85 2.31 -3.33
N ARG A 273 -33.33 1.12 -2.96
CA ARG A 273 -32.44 -0.02 -2.66
C ARG A 273 -31.61 -0.33 -3.89
N ASN A 274 -30.31 -0.08 -3.80
CA ASN A 274 -29.36 -0.46 -4.85
C ASN A 274 -28.88 -1.88 -4.55
N ILE A 275 -29.44 -2.83 -5.30
CA ILE A 275 -29.09 -4.25 -5.21
C ILE A 275 -27.89 -4.49 -6.12
N VAL A 276 -26.83 -5.02 -5.54
CA VAL A 276 -25.61 -5.42 -6.23
C VAL A 276 -25.50 -6.94 -6.19
N ASP A 277 -25.62 -7.54 -7.36
CA ASP A 277 -25.40 -8.96 -7.58
C ASP A 277 -23.90 -9.31 -7.45
N VAL A 278 -23.57 -10.40 -6.74
CA VAL A 278 -22.21 -10.93 -6.61
C VAL A 278 -21.99 -12.23 -7.38
N HIS A 279 -22.97 -12.66 -8.18
CA HIS A 279 -22.84 -13.84 -9.04
C HIS A 279 -21.59 -13.74 -9.93
N GLY A 280 -20.81 -14.82 -9.96
CA GLY A 280 -19.52 -14.90 -10.63
C GLY A 280 -18.31 -14.49 -9.78
N LEU A 281 -18.51 -13.92 -8.58
CA LEU A 281 -17.45 -13.80 -7.58
C LEU A 281 -17.27 -15.15 -6.87
N LYS A 282 -16.02 -15.52 -6.60
CA LYS A 282 -15.71 -16.73 -5.82
C LYS A 282 -16.00 -16.48 -4.34
N SER A 283 -16.18 -17.55 -3.57
CA SER A 283 -16.19 -17.44 -2.11
C SER A 283 -14.92 -16.77 -1.60
N GLY A 284 -15.04 -15.74 -0.76
CA GLY A 284 -13.89 -14.99 -0.27
C GLY A 284 -14.19 -13.63 0.34
N VAL A 285 -13.13 -12.92 0.72
CA VAL A 285 -13.20 -11.56 1.25
C VAL A 285 -13.01 -10.55 0.12
N TYR A 286 -13.90 -9.56 0.08
CA TYR A 286 -13.87 -8.47 -0.90
C TYR A 286 -14.02 -7.11 -0.20
N PHE A 287 -13.62 -6.05 -0.91
CA PHE A 287 -13.76 -4.68 -0.47
C PHE A 287 -14.64 -3.91 -1.44
N VAL A 288 -15.68 -3.27 -0.92
CA VAL A 288 -16.63 -2.46 -1.68
C VAL A 288 -16.35 -1.00 -1.41
N SER A 289 -15.84 -0.27 -2.40
CA SER A 289 -15.62 1.17 -2.33
C SER A 289 -16.74 1.92 -3.04
N LEU A 290 -17.23 2.98 -2.41
CA LEU A 290 -18.24 3.86 -2.99
C LEU A 290 -17.61 5.23 -3.31
N PHE A 291 -17.73 5.67 -4.55
CA PHE A 291 -17.26 6.95 -5.03
C PHE A 291 -18.46 7.82 -5.40
N LEU A 292 -18.40 9.10 -5.03
CA LEU A 292 -19.39 10.12 -5.37
C LEU A 292 -18.68 11.21 -6.16
N SER A 293 -19.08 11.43 -7.41
CA SER A 293 -18.46 12.39 -8.33
C SER A 293 -16.92 12.25 -8.36
N GLY A 294 -16.45 11.01 -8.48
CA GLY A 294 -15.02 10.65 -8.49
C GLY A 294 -14.31 10.65 -7.13
N LYS A 295 -14.96 11.09 -6.04
CA LYS A 295 -14.36 11.11 -4.70
C LYS A 295 -14.77 9.89 -3.88
N LEU A 296 -13.80 9.18 -3.32
CA LEU A 296 -14.05 8.07 -2.41
C LEU A 296 -14.82 8.54 -1.16
N LEU A 297 -16.03 8.02 -0.96
CA LEU A 297 -16.81 8.21 0.26
C LEU A 297 -16.32 7.28 1.37
N GLY A 298 -16.03 6.03 1.01
CA GLY A 298 -15.43 5.06 1.92
C GLY A 298 -15.42 3.66 1.32
N THR A 299 -14.91 2.71 2.11
CA THR A 299 -14.82 1.29 1.71
C THR A 299 -15.31 0.38 2.83
N LYS A 300 -15.98 -0.72 2.46
CA LYS A 300 -16.49 -1.73 3.40
C LYS A 300 -15.98 -3.12 3.02
N LYS A 301 -15.58 -3.90 4.02
CA LYS A 301 -15.26 -5.32 3.87
C LYS A 301 -16.55 -6.14 3.80
N ILE A 302 -16.65 -7.02 2.81
CA ILE A 302 -17.73 -7.99 2.66
C ILE A 302 -17.16 -9.41 2.53
N VAL A 303 -17.96 -10.40 2.89
CA VAL A 303 -17.65 -11.83 2.72
C VAL A 303 -18.65 -12.41 1.76
N VAL A 304 -18.20 -12.97 0.64
CA VAL A 304 -19.03 -13.69 -0.33
C VAL A 304 -18.90 -15.19 -0.05
N MET A 305 -20.02 -15.90 -0.10
CA MET A 305 -20.12 -17.36 0.11
C MET A 305 -20.82 -18.00 -1.09
N GLU A 306 -20.42 -19.21 -1.44
CA GLU A 306 -21.16 -20.06 -2.38
C GLU A 306 -22.54 -20.46 -1.82
N GLU A 307 -23.54 -20.53 -2.70
CA GLU A 307 -24.80 -21.22 -2.42
C GLU A 307 -24.47 -22.68 -2.02
N ARG A 308 -25.03 -23.12 -0.88
CA ARG A 308 -24.87 -24.49 -0.40
C ARG A 308 -25.80 -25.47 -1.09
#